data_AF-A0A7X8CIJ1-F1
#
_entry.id   AF-A0A7X8CIJ1-F1
#
_cell.length_a   1.000
_cell.length_b   1.000
_cell.length_c   1.000
_cell.angle_alpha   90.00
_cell.angle_beta   90.00
_cell.angle_gamma   90.00
#
_symmetry.space_group_name_H-M   'P 1'
#
loop_
_entity.id
_entity.type
_entity.pdbx_description
1 polymer ?
#
loop_
_entity_poly.entity_id
_entity_poly.type
_entity_poly.pdbx_seq_one_letter_code
_entity_poly.pdbx_strand_id
1 'polypeptide(L)'
;MVGEKISAYFFLVPALVMVILFLLIPAGYTVVVSLTKWDGLSAPKFIGLGNYFRFIQDTVFITSLKNTIIWVIFTLALSVLLGLLIA
;
A
#
# COMPACT_ATOMS: atom_id res chain seq x y z
N MET A 1 19.36 -30.91 -14.02
CA MET A 1 18.09 -30.54 -13.35
C MET A 1 18.26 -29.77 -12.02
N VAL A 2 19.31 -29.97 -11.20
CA VAL A 2 19.50 -29.18 -9.96
C VAL A 2 20.20 -27.83 -10.19
N GLY A 3 21.14 -27.75 -11.14
CA GLY A 3 21.89 -26.52 -11.45
C GLY A 3 21.05 -25.37 -12.04
N GLU A 4 20.00 -25.68 -12.82
CA GLU A 4 19.12 -24.66 -13.40
C GLU A 4 18.27 -23.94 -12.34
N LYS A 5 17.80 -24.66 -11.32
CA LYS A 5 17.01 -24.07 -10.23
C LYS A 5 17.86 -23.11 -9.39
N ILE A 6 19.10 -23.48 -9.09
CA ILE A 6 20.03 -22.64 -8.33
C ILE A 6 20.36 -21.35 -9.11
N SER A 7 20.54 -21.45 -10.44
CA SER A 7 20.72 -20.29 -11.31
C SER A 7 19.50 -19.37 -11.32
N ALA A 8 18.28 -19.94 -11.44
CA ALA A 8 17.04 -19.18 -11.40
C ALA A 8 16.82 -18.41 -10.08
N TYR A 9 17.15 -19.01 -8.93
CA TYR A 9 17.10 -18.31 -7.64
C TYR A 9 18.10 -17.16 -7.57
N PHE A 10 19.29 -17.31 -8.14
CA PHE A 10 20.29 -16.23 -8.19
C PHE A 10 19.80 -15.00 -8.97
N PHE A 11 19.02 -15.18 -10.04
CA PHE A 11 18.41 -14.06 -10.77
C PHE A 11 17.22 -13.44 -10.03
N LEU A 12 16.51 -14.23 -9.22
CA LEU A 12 15.36 -13.76 -8.44
C LEU A 12 15.78 -12.98 -7.19
N VAL A 13 16.87 -13.39 -6.52
CA VAL A 13 17.32 -12.83 -5.25
C VAL A 13 17.51 -11.30 -5.30
N PRO A 14 18.19 -10.69 -6.30
CA PRO A 14 18.33 -9.24 -6.37
C PRO A 14 17.00 -8.50 -6.44
N ALA A 15 16.04 -9.01 -7.22
CA ALA A 15 14.70 -8.44 -7.30
C ALA A 15 13.94 -8.57 -5.98
N LEU A 16 14.03 -9.72 -5.32
CA LEU A 16 13.42 -9.94 -3.99
C LEU A 16 14.03 -9.03 -2.93
N VAL A 17 15.35 -8.83 -2.95
CA VAL A 17 16.03 -7.91 -2.02
C VAL A 17 15.50 -6.50 -2.23
N MET A 18 15.36 -6.04 -3.48
CA MET A 18 14.77 -4.73 -3.77
C MET A 18 13.33 -4.62 -3.25
N VAL A 19 12.50 -5.63 -3.50
CA VAL A 19 11.10 -5.65 -3.01
C VAL A 19 11.07 -5.62 -1.48
N ILE A 20 11.89 -6.41 -0.81
CA ILE A 20 11.91 -6.45 0.66
C ILE A 20 12.35 -5.08 1.21
N LEU A 21 13.48 -4.56 0.73
CA LEU A 21 14.08 -3.34 1.27
C LEU A 21 13.25 -2.09 0.99
N PHE A 22 12.72 -1.95 -0.22
CA PHE A 22 12.09 -0.71 -0.67
C PHE A 22 10.55 -0.74 -0.65
N LEU A 23 9.94 -1.92 -0.55
CA LEU A 23 8.49 -2.05 -0.46
C LEU A 23 8.07 -2.60 0.90
N LEU A 24 8.51 -3.81 1.27
CA LEU A 24 7.97 -4.51 2.44
C LEU A 24 8.41 -3.91 3.77
N ILE A 25 9.69 -3.54 3.91
CA ILE A 25 10.21 -2.90 5.13
C ILE A 25 9.48 -1.56 5.40
N PRO A 26 9.43 -0.59 4.47
CA PRO A 26 8.72 0.67 4.72
C PRO A 26 7.20 0.49 4.88
N ALA A 27 6.59 -0.48 4.18
CA ALA A 27 5.18 -0.81 4.39
C ALA A 27 4.94 -1.35 5.81
N GLY A 28 5.77 -2.29 6.29
CA GLY A 28 5.70 -2.81 7.65
C GLY A 28 5.93 -1.72 8.70
N TYR A 29 6.89 -0.83 8.47
CA TYR A 29 7.11 0.33 9.32
C TYR A 29 5.87 1.23 9.40
N THR A 30 5.20 1.48 8.26
CA THR A 30 3.96 2.27 8.20
C THR A 30 2.84 1.62 9.00
N VAL A 31 2.74 0.28 8.99
CA VAL A 31 1.77 -0.46 9.82
C VAL A 31 2.08 -0.32 11.32
N VAL A 32 3.35 -0.37 11.71
CA VAL A 32 3.71 -0.15 13.13
C VAL A 32 3.39 1.30 13.54
N VAL A 33 3.76 2.27 12.71
CA VAL A 33 3.51 3.69 12.98
C VAL A 33 2.01 4.00 13.01
N SER A 34 1.19 3.38 12.16
CA SER A 34 -0.27 3.60 12.15
C SER A 34 -0.95 3.17 13.46
N LEU A 35 -0.32 2.27 14.24
CA LEU A 35 -0.77 1.85 15.57
C LEU A 35 -0.25 2.76 16.70
N THR A 36 0.55 3.77 16.35
CA THR A 36 1.13 4.72 17.28
C THR A 36 0.61 6.13 17.04
N LYS A 37 0.54 6.92 18.10
CA LYS A 37 0.44 8.37 18.01
C LYS A 37 1.87 8.90 17.89
N TRP A 38 2.23 9.31 16.68
CA TRP A 38 3.56 9.83 16.38
C TRP A 38 3.46 11.01 15.42
N ASP A 39 4.15 12.10 15.75
CA ASP A 39 4.22 13.35 14.97
C ASP A 39 5.56 13.48 14.21
N GLY A 40 6.42 12.46 14.28
CA GLY A 40 7.76 12.45 13.66
C GLY A 40 8.86 13.13 14.48
N LEU A 41 8.51 13.85 15.55
CA LEU A 41 9.44 14.62 16.39
C LEU A 41 9.51 14.07 17.82
N SER A 42 8.36 13.70 18.37
CA SER A 42 8.21 13.14 19.70
C SER A 42 8.45 11.62 19.71
N ALA A 43 8.64 11.03 20.89
CA ALA A 43 8.68 9.56 21.00
C ALA A 43 7.30 8.97 20.63
N PRO A 44 7.25 7.92 19.76
CA PRO A 44 5.99 7.30 19.36
C PRO A 44 5.29 6.65 20.56
N LYS A 45 3.99 6.92 20.72
CA LYS A 45 3.18 6.30 21.78
C LYS A 45 2.23 5.26 21.18
N PHE A 46 2.32 4.02 21.60
CA PHE A 46 1.40 2.98 21.13
C PHE A 46 -0.03 3.27 21.61
N ILE A 47 -0.97 3.37 20.67
CA ILE A 47 -2.40 3.62 20.94
C ILE A 47 -3.31 2.58 20.30
N GLY A 48 -2.74 1.47 19.80
CA GLY A 48 -3.45 0.42 19.08
C GLY A 48 -4.21 1.00 17.87
N LEU A 49 -5.48 0.65 17.73
CA LEU A 49 -6.30 1.10 16.59
C LEU A 49 -6.86 2.52 16.74
N GLY A 50 -6.39 3.32 17.71
CA GLY A 50 -6.94 4.65 17.99
C GLY A 50 -6.97 5.59 16.78
N ASN A 51 -5.95 5.54 15.90
CA ASN A 51 -5.93 6.32 14.66
C ASN A 51 -7.05 5.92 13.68
N TYR A 52 -7.35 4.62 13.58
CA TYR A 52 -8.38 4.11 12.67
C TYR A 52 -9.78 4.56 13.09
N PHE A 53 -10.10 4.47 14.39
CA PHE A 53 -11.38 4.99 14.91
C PHE A 53 -11.52 6.49 14.68
N ARG A 54 -10.42 7.24 14.83
CA ARG A 54 -10.40 8.68 14.56
C ARG A 54 -10.71 9.01 13.10
N PHE A 55 -10.12 8.28 12.15
CA PHE A 55 -10.36 8.50 10.72
C PHE A 55 -11.80 8.17 10.30
N ILE A 56 -12.38 7.10 10.85
CA ILE A 56 -13.76 6.70 10.50
C ILE A 56 -14.78 7.77 10.95
N GLN A 57 -14.47 8.53 11.99
CA GLN A 57 -15.32 9.63 12.49
C GLN A 57 -15.03 10.97 11.81
N ASP A 58 -13.97 11.08 11.02
CA ASP A 58 -13.57 12.31 10.33
C ASP A 58 -14.35 12.48 9.03
N THR A 59 -15.21 13.49 8.98
CA THR A 59 -16.06 13.79 7.82
C THR A 59 -15.26 14.17 6.58
N VAL A 60 -14.07 14.77 6.74
CA VAL A 60 -13.18 15.12 5.63
C VAL A 60 -12.57 13.84 5.05
N PHE A 61 -12.10 12.93 5.92
CA PHE A 61 -11.59 11.63 5.49
C PHE A 61 -12.65 10.83 4.73
N ILE A 62 -13.88 10.73 5.27
CA ILE A 62 -14.96 9.99 4.62
C ILE A 62 -15.35 10.61 3.27
N THR A 63 -15.38 11.93 3.17
CA THR A 63 -15.64 12.63 1.90
C THR A 63 -14.54 12.34 0.89
N SER A 64 -13.27 12.44 1.29
CA SER A 64 -12.13 12.13 0.43
C SER A 64 -12.16 10.67 -0.04
N LEU A 65 -12.43 9.72 0.87
CA LEU A 65 -12.53 8.30 0.55
C LEU A 65 -13.64 8.02 -0.48
N LYS A 66 -14.83 8.61 -0.30
CA LYS A 66 -15.92 8.52 -1.28
C LYS A 66 -15.51 9.04 -2.65
N ASN A 67 -14.87 10.22 -2.68
CA ASN A 67 -14.39 10.81 -3.94
C ASN A 67 -13.38 9.90 -4.63
N THR A 68 -12.42 9.33 -3.89
CA THR A 68 -11.44 8.39 -4.45
C THR A 68 -12.10 7.14 -5.01
N ILE A 69 -13.08 6.56 -4.30
CA ILE A 69 -13.81 5.37 -4.78
C ILE A 69 -14.56 5.67 -6.07
N ILE A 70 -15.27 6.81 -6.13
CA ILE A 70 -15.96 7.27 -7.35
C ILE A 70 -14.95 7.37 -8.51
N TRP A 71 -13.82 8.05 -8.28
CA TRP A 71 -12.76 8.18 -9.28
C TRP A 71 -12.23 6.84 -9.77
N VAL A 72 -11.92 5.91 -8.87
CA VAL A 72 -11.43 4.57 -9.23
C VAL A 72 -12.44 3.83 -10.10
N ILE A 73 -13.72 3.82 -9.72
CA ILE A 73 -14.76 3.13 -10.48
C ILE A 73 -14.90 3.73 -11.88
N PHE A 74 -15.01 5.06 -11.99
CA PHE A 74 -15.19 5.73 -13.28
C PHE A 74 -13.97 5.54 -14.18
N THR A 75 -12.76 5.69 -13.66
CA THR A 75 -11.53 5.56 -14.45
C THR A 75 -11.34 4.13 -14.93
N LEU A 76 -11.56 3.12 -14.08
CA LEU A 76 -11.47 1.71 -14.49
C LEU A 76 -12.55 1.35 -15.50
N ALA A 77 -13.80 1.71 -15.25
CA ALA A 77 -14.90 1.42 -16.18
C ALA A 77 -14.66 2.07 -17.54
N LEU A 78 -14.31 3.36 -17.56
CA LEU A 78 -14.09 4.09 -18.80
C LEU A 78 -12.85 3.57 -19.55
N SER A 79 -11.73 3.34 -18.87
CA SER A 79 -10.50 2.84 -19.51
C SER A 79 -10.68 1.45 -20.11
N VAL A 80 -11.37 0.54 -19.41
CA VAL A 80 -11.66 -0.81 -19.93
C VAL A 80 -12.64 -0.75 -21.10
N LEU A 81 -13.73 0.01 -20.98
CA LEU A 81 -14.72 0.15 -22.06
C LEU A 81 -14.09 0.74 -23.32
N LEU A 82 -13.32 1.83 -23.19
CA LEU A 82 -12.63 2.43 -24.33
C LEU A 82 -11.58 1.48 -24.91
N GLY A 83 -10.82 0.78 -24.07
CA GLY A 83 -9.85 -0.22 -24.52
C GLY A 83 -10.49 -1.34 -25.34
N LEU A 84 -11.65 -1.84 -24.91
CA LEU A 84 -12.41 -2.87 -25.61
C LEU A 84 -13.09 -2.38 -26.89
N LEU A 85 -13.47 -1.10 -26.96
CA LEU A 85 -14.05 -0.51 -28.17
C LEU A 85 -13.00 -0.26 -29.27
N ILE A 86 -11.75 -0.01 -28.87
CA ILE A 86 -10.64 0.28 -29.80
C ILE A 86 -9.96 -1.00 -30.30
N ALA A 87 -9.85 -2.03 -29.45
CA ALA A 87 -9.21 -3.32 -29.75
C ALA A 87 -9.97 -4.11 -30.83
#